data_AF-A0A183VGH6-F1
#
_entry.id   AF-A0A183VGH6-F1
#
_cell.length_a   1.000
_cell.length_b   1.000
_cell.length_c   1.000
_cell.angle_alpha   90.00
_cell.angle_beta   90.00
_cell.angle_gamma   90.00
#
_symmetry.space_group_name_H-M   'P 1'
#
loop_
_entity.id
_entity.type
_entity.pdbx_description
1 polymer ?
#
loop_
_entity_poly.entity_id
_entity_poly.type
_entity_poly.pdbx_seq_one_letter_code
_entity_poly.pdbx_strand_id
1 'polypeptide(L)'
;MKELIETSKAKIAAVVALYRLNTNNFKAVAEKCLQIDLDYFDYPSLLCAKDIAVFGTFCALATFERSELKEKVLGSVLFRKFLESEPKLVELLQKFCRSEFGTCLDIMEEVS
;
A
#
# COMPACT_ATOMS: atom_id res chain seq x y z
N MET A 1 26.09 -8.05 2.28
CA MET A 1 25.39 -9.30 1.92
C MET A 1 23.94 -9.31 2.41
N LYS A 2 23.66 -8.94 3.67
CA LYS A 2 22.27 -8.83 4.19
C LYS A 2 21.42 -7.78 3.45
N GLU A 3 21.94 -6.57 3.21
CA GLU A 3 21.21 -5.52 2.47
C GLU A 3 20.83 -5.92 1.05
N LEU A 4 21.71 -6.65 0.34
CA LEU A 4 21.44 -7.15 -1.01
C LEU A 4 20.26 -8.14 -1.03
N ILE A 5 20.15 -8.98 0.00
CA ILE A 5 19.05 -9.93 0.16
C ILE A 5 17.74 -9.18 0.43
N GLU A 6 17.74 -8.20 1.34
CA GLU A 6 16.53 -7.42 1.65
C GLU A 6 16.06 -6.58 0.46
N THR A 7 16.99 -5.96 -0.27
CA THR A 7 16.67 -5.24 -1.53
C THR A 7 16.05 -6.17 -2.56
N SER A 8 16.60 -7.38 -2.71
CA SER A 8 16.06 -8.37 -3.65
C SER A 8 14.66 -8.84 -3.24
N LYS A 9 14.43 -9.06 -1.94
CA LYS A 9 13.11 -9.42 -1.40
C LYS A 9 12.08 -8.32 -1.66
N ALA A 10 12.43 -7.04 -1.44
CA ALA A 10 11.56 -5.90 -1.69
C ALA A 10 11.17 -5.82 -3.18
N LYS A 11 12.14 -5.98 -4.09
CA LYS A 11 11.91 -6.02 -5.54
C LYS A 11 10.99 -7.18 -5.95
N ILE A 12 11.26 -8.39 -5.46
CA ILE A 12 10.42 -9.57 -5.75
C ILE A 12 9.00 -9.36 -5.21
N ALA A 13 8.86 -8.80 -4.00
CA ALA A 13 7.56 -8.51 -3.41
C ALA A 13 6.74 -7.54 -4.27
N ALA A 14 7.37 -6.47 -4.78
CA ALA A 14 6.74 -5.51 -5.68
C ALA A 14 6.31 -6.14 -7.02
N VAL A 15 7.18 -6.95 -7.65
CA VAL A 15 6.85 -7.66 -8.89
C VAL A 15 5.72 -8.68 -8.68
N VAL A 16 5.74 -9.40 -7.56
CA VAL A 16 4.67 -10.36 -7.20
C VAL A 16 3.35 -9.64 -6.95
N ALA A 17 3.38 -8.48 -6.29
CA ALA A 17 2.20 -7.64 -6.11
C ALA A 17 1.61 -7.22 -7.47
N LEU A 18 2.44 -6.78 -8.41
CA LEU A 18 2.01 -6.39 -9.75
C LEU A 18 1.45 -7.58 -10.56
N TYR A 19 2.09 -8.74 -10.49
CA TYR A 19 1.57 -9.98 -11.09
C TYR A 19 0.20 -10.35 -10.51
N ARG A 20 0.04 -10.27 -9.18
CA ARG A 20 -1.22 -10.58 -8.50
C ARG A 20 -2.34 -9.61 -8.86
N LEU A 21 -1.99 -8.34 -9.11
CA LEU A 21 -2.92 -7.32 -9.59
C LEU A 21 -3.52 -7.75 -10.94
N ASN A 22 -2.70 -8.26 -11.87
CA ASN A 22 -3.17 -8.79 -13.15
C ASN A 22 -4.08 -10.03 -12.99
N THR A 23 -3.92 -10.80 -11.91
CA THR A 23 -4.80 -11.95 -11.59
C THR A 23 -6.06 -11.59 -10.81
N ASN A 24 -6.36 -10.29 -10.63
CA ASN A 24 -7.49 -9.78 -9.82
C ASN A 24 -7.46 -10.20 -8.33
N ASN A 25 -6.31 -10.61 -7.80
CA ASN A 25 -6.19 -11.03 -6.40
C ASN A 25 -5.74 -9.87 -5.49
N PHE A 26 -6.62 -8.88 -5.31
CA PHE A 26 -6.33 -7.63 -4.61
C PHE A 26 -5.93 -7.82 -3.14
N LYS A 27 -6.49 -8.82 -2.45
CA LYS A 27 -6.17 -9.09 -1.05
C LYS A 27 -4.70 -9.47 -0.90
N ALA A 28 -4.25 -10.36 -1.77
CA ALA A 28 -2.89 -10.84 -1.81
C ALA A 28 -1.88 -9.78 -2.29
N VAL A 29 -2.33 -8.75 -3.02
CA VAL A 29 -1.55 -7.55 -3.36
C VAL A 29 -1.34 -6.70 -2.12
N ALA A 30 -2.41 -6.33 -1.42
CA ALA A 30 -2.36 -5.51 -0.22
C ALA A 30 -1.40 -6.10 0.83
N GLU A 31 -1.56 -7.40 1.13
CA GLU A 31 -0.68 -8.10 2.07
C GLU A 31 0.80 -8.07 1.64
N LYS A 32 1.08 -8.14 0.33
CA LYS A 32 2.44 -8.13 -0.17
C LYS A 32 3.05 -6.72 -0.13
N CYS A 33 2.27 -5.69 -0.48
CA CYS A 33 2.68 -4.29 -0.38
C CYS A 33 3.00 -3.88 1.07
N LEU A 34 2.19 -4.34 2.04
CA LEU A 34 2.40 -4.04 3.47
C LEU A 34 3.69 -4.64 4.06
N GLN A 35 4.27 -5.66 3.40
CA GLN A 35 5.52 -6.31 3.81
C GLN A 35 6.77 -5.67 3.22
N ILE A 36 6.63 -4.72 2.29
CA ILE A 36 7.76 -4.06 1.66
C ILE A 36 8.28 -3.01 2.65
N ASP A 37 9.59 -3.00 2.88
CA ASP A 37 10.25 -1.94 3.64
C ASP A 37 10.82 -0.91 2.68
N LEU A 38 10.43 0.35 2.87
CA LEU A 38 10.84 1.47 2.02
C LEU A 38 12.36 1.66 2.03
N ASP A 39 13.03 1.38 3.16
CA ASP A 39 14.48 1.60 3.31
C ASP A 39 15.30 0.74 2.33
N TYR A 40 14.75 -0.40 1.90
CA TYR A 40 15.39 -1.35 0.98
C TYR A 40 14.72 -1.38 -0.39
N PHE A 41 13.70 -0.54 -0.63
CA PHE A 41 12.98 -0.51 -1.89
C PHE A 41 13.52 0.57 -2.82
N ASP A 42 14.33 0.17 -3.78
CA ASP A 42 14.80 1.02 -4.88
C ASP A 42 14.65 0.30 -6.22
N TYR A 43 13.58 0.63 -6.96
CA TYR A 43 13.28 0.02 -8.26
C TYR A 43 12.55 0.94 -9.26
N PRO A 44 13.15 2.10 -9.60
CA PRO A 44 12.51 3.15 -10.41
C PRO A 44 12.17 2.73 -11.84
N SER A 45 12.79 1.67 -12.37
CA SER A 45 12.50 1.17 -13.72
C SER A 45 11.13 0.52 -13.86
N LEU A 46 10.49 0.12 -12.75
CA LEU A 46 9.17 -0.52 -12.78
C LEU A 46 8.15 0.17 -11.87
N LEU A 47 8.52 0.50 -10.63
CA LEU A 47 7.59 1.00 -9.60
C LEU A 47 8.29 2.00 -8.69
N CYS A 48 7.63 3.14 -8.44
CA CYS A 48 8.06 4.06 -7.40
C CYS A 48 7.37 3.77 -6.06
N ALA A 49 7.91 4.34 -4.96
CA ALA A 49 7.33 4.17 -3.63
C ALA A 49 5.86 4.65 -3.56
N LYS A 50 5.52 5.69 -4.32
CA LYS A 50 4.14 6.19 -4.43
C LYS A 50 3.20 5.13 -5.01
N ASP A 51 3.61 4.42 -6.06
CA ASP A 51 2.79 3.38 -6.68
C ASP A 51 2.48 2.26 -5.67
N ILE A 52 3.47 1.87 -4.84
CA ILE A 52 3.27 0.88 -3.78
C ILE A 52 2.28 1.40 -2.73
N ALA A 53 2.38 2.67 -2.33
CA ALA A 53 1.46 3.28 -1.38
C ALA A 53 0.02 3.27 -1.91
N VAL A 54 -0.17 3.64 -3.17
CA VAL A 54 -1.48 3.64 -3.85
C VAL A 54 -2.01 2.22 -3.97
N PHE A 55 -1.26 1.29 -4.56
CA PHE A 55 -1.72 -0.09 -4.73
C PHE A 55 -2.01 -0.77 -3.40
N GLY A 56 -1.13 -0.59 -2.40
CA GLY A 56 -1.34 -1.11 -1.06
C GLY A 56 -2.59 -0.55 -0.40
N THR A 57 -2.81 0.76 -0.49
CA THR A 57 -3.96 1.43 0.13
C THR A 57 -5.28 1.06 -0.54
N PHE A 58 -5.36 1.16 -1.86
CA PHE A 58 -6.58 0.89 -2.62
C PHE A 58 -6.94 -0.59 -2.58
N CYS A 59 -5.96 -1.49 -2.74
CA CYS A 59 -6.22 -2.93 -2.61
C CYS A 59 -6.63 -3.30 -1.19
N ALA A 60 -6.04 -2.67 -0.16
CA ALA A 60 -6.47 -2.89 1.22
C ALA A 60 -7.90 -2.39 1.44
N LEU A 61 -8.26 -1.20 0.96
CA LEU A 61 -9.63 -0.66 1.07
C LEU A 61 -10.66 -1.56 0.37
N ALA A 62 -10.30 -2.13 -0.77
CA ALA A 62 -11.18 -3.02 -1.52
C ALA A 62 -11.37 -4.40 -0.88
N THR A 63 -10.47 -4.85 0.01
CA THR A 63 -10.44 -6.25 0.48
C THR A 63 -10.41 -6.46 1.98
N PHE A 64 -9.97 -5.49 2.76
CA PHE A 64 -9.86 -5.57 4.20
C PHE A 64 -11.05 -4.91 4.88
N GLU A 65 -11.43 -5.50 6.01
CA GLU A 65 -12.40 -4.88 6.89
C GLU A 65 -11.79 -3.70 7.67
N ARG A 66 -12.65 -2.85 8.25
CA ARG A 66 -12.19 -1.66 9.01
C ARG A 66 -11.23 -1.98 10.14
N SER A 67 -11.42 -3.12 10.80
CA SER A 67 -10.55 -3.63 11.87
C SER A 67 -9.16 -3.94 11.32
N GLU A 68 -9.11 -4.65 10.19
CA GLU A 68 -7.87 -5.01 9.52
C GLU A 68 -7.14 -3.78 8.94
N LEU A 69 -7.86 -2.79 8.42
CA LEU A 69 -7.24 -1.54 7.95
C LEU A 69 -6.53 -0.79 9.09
N LYS A 70 -7.16 -0.72 10.26
CA LYS A 70 -6.53 -0.08 11.43
C LYS A 70 -5.32 -0.84 11.93
N GLU A 71 -5.39 -2.16 12.00
CA GLU A 71 -4.33 -2.99 12.56
C GLU A 71 -3.19 -3.22 11.56
N LYS A 72 -3.51 -3.66 10.33
CA LYS A 72 -2.54 -4.09 9.32
C LYS A 72 -1.99 -2.94 8.48
N VAL A 73 -2.77 -1.89 8.22
CA VAL A 73 -2.34 -0.76 7.36
C VAL A 73 -1.84 0.38 8.23
N LEU A 74 -2.72 0.97 9.05
CA LEU A 74 -2.38 2.12 9.91
C LEU A 74 -1.44 1.73 11.07
N GLY A 75 -1.48 0.48 11.51
CA GLY A 75 -0.59 -0.07 12.53
C GLY A 75 0.75 -0.58 12.01
N SER A 76 0.92 -0.73 10.69
CA SER A 76 2.19 -1.22 10.11
C SER A 76 3.23 -0.11 10.08
N VAL A 77 4.33 -0.32 10.79
CA VAL A 77 5.49 0.60 10.81
C VAL A 77 6.13 0.71 9.42
N LEU A 78 6.18 -0.40 8.67
CA LEU A 78 6.76 -0.41 7.33
C LEU A 78 5.93 0.41 6.36
N PHE A 79 4.62 0.17 6.33
CA PHE A 79 3.73 0.84 5.39
C PHE A 79 3.49 2.30 5.76
N ARG A 80 3.61 2.66 7.04
CA ARG A 80 3.51 4.05 7.49
C ARG A 80 4.55 4.95 6.83
N LYS A 81 5.76 4.47 6.56
CA LYS A 81 6.79 5.22 5.83
C LYS A 81 6.33 5.58 4.40
N PHE A 82 5.63 4.68 3.73
CA PHE A 82 5.06 4.94 2.40
C PHE A 82 3.92 5.96 2.48
N LEU A 83 3.07 5.84 3.51
CA LEU A 83 1.95 6.74 3.73
C LEU A 83 2.36 8.16 4.17
N GLU A 84 3.51 8.32 4.82
CA GLU A 84 4.07 9.64 5.18
C GLU A 84 4.36 10.50 3.95
N SER A 85 4.66 9.87 2.81
CA SER A 85 4.83 10.59 1.54
C SER A 85 3.50 11.08 0.94
N GLU A 86 2.36 10.53 1.35
CA GLU A 86 1.06 10.76 0.74
C GLU A 86 -0.03 10.94 1.83
N PRO A 87 -0.10 12.12 2.47
CA PRO A 87 -1.03 12.37 3.58
C PRO A 87 -2.50 12.20 3.18
N LYS A 88 -2.83 12.41 1.89
CA LYS A 88 -4.18 12.18 1.35
C LYS A 88 -4.63 10.72 1.48
N LEU A 89 -3.72 9.76 1.26
CA LEU A 89 -4.03 8.33 1.42
C LEU A 89 -4.33 7.97 2.88
N VAL A 90 -3.62 8.59 3.82
CA VAL A 90 -3.90 8.44 5.26
C VAL A 90 -5.26 9.00 5.62
N GLU A 91 -5.58 10.21 5.14
CA GLU A 91 -6.88 10.82 5.35
C GLU A 91 -8.00 9.94 4.79
N LEU A 92 -7.83 9.43 3.57
CA LEU A 92 -8.78 8.53 2.92
C LEU A 92 -9.03 7.26 3.76
N LEU A 93 -7.97 6.61 4.25
CA LEU A 93 -8.08 5.44 5.15
C LEU A 93 -8.83 5.78 6.46
N GLN A 94 -8.56 6.95 7.05
CA GLN A 94 -9.24 7.40 8.26
C GLN A 94 -10.71 7.71 8.02
N LYS A 95 -11.05 8.40 6.92
CA LYS A 95 -12.42 8.72 6.51
C LYS A 95 -13.23 7.47 6.21
N PHE A 96 -12.64 6.51 5.51
CA PHE A 96 -13.25 5.19 5.30
C PHE A 96 -13.56 4.49 6.64
N CYS A 97 -12.62 4.52 7.59
CA CYS A 97 -12.80 3.95 8.91
C CYS A 97 -13.91 4.65 9.74
N ARG A 98 -14.21 5.92 9.45
CA ARG A 98 -15.26 6.73 10.10
C ARG A 98 -16.62 6.66 9.40
N SER A 99 -16.75 5.91 8.32
CA SER A 99 -17.93 5.88 7.43
C SER A 99 -18.21 7.21 6.70
N GLU A 100 -17.23 8.10 6.58
CA GLU A 100 -17.39 9.38 5.88
C GLU A 100 -17.13 9.17 4.37
N PHE A 101 -18.02 8.44 3.70
CA PHE A 101 -17.80 7.99 2.32
C PHE A 101 -17.82 9.10 1.27
N GLY A 102 -18.54 10.21 1.51
CA GLY A 102 -18.54 11.36 0.59
C GLY A 102 -17.12 11.90 0.41
N THR A 103 -16.49 12.31 1.52
CA THR A 103 -15.11 12.79 1.51
C THR A 103 -14.11 11.73 1.08
N CYS A 104 -14.37 10.44 1.38
CA CYS A 104 -13.53 9.36 0.90
C CYS A 104 -13.51 9.26 -0.64
N LEU A 105 -14.67 9.45 -1.29
CA LEU A 105 -14.78 9.44 -2.75
C LEU A 105 -14.14 10.68 -3.36
N ASP A 106 -14.34 11.86 -2.75
CA ASP A 106 -13.73 13.12 -3.19
C ASP A 106 -12.18 13.01 -3.20
N ILE A 107 -11.60 12.49 -2.12
CA ILE A 107 -10.13 12.29 -2.04
C ILE A 107 -9.68 11.22 -3.05
N MET A 108 -10.48 10.19 -3.29
CA MET A 108 -10.13 9.15 -4.26
C MET A 108 -10.10 9.70 -5.69
N GLU A 109 -11.01 10.60 -6.03
CA GLU A 109 -11.07 11.27 -7.34
C GLU A 109 -9.91 12.28 -7.50
N GLU A 110 -9.45 12.89 -6.42
CA GLU A 110 -8.30 13.81 -6.44
C GLU A 110 -6.94 13.10 -6.53
N VAL A 111 -6.87 11.83 -6.12
CA VAL A 111 -5.65 10.99 -6.12
C VAL A 111 -5.56 10.11 -7.38
N SER A 112 -6.69 9.86 -8.05
CA SER A 112 -6.77 9.16 -9.36
C SER A 112 -6.16 9.99 -10.50
#